data_AF-A0A7W1IV01-F1
#
_entry.id   AF-A0A7W1IV01-F1
#
_cell.length_a   1.000
_cell.length_b   1.000
_cell.length_c   1.000
_cell.angle_alpha   90.00
_cell.angle_beta   90.00
_cell.angle_gamma   90.00
#
_symmetry.space_group_name_H-M   'P 1'
#
loop_
_entity.id
_entity.type
_entity.pdbx_description
1 polymer ?
#
loop_
_entity_poly.entity_id
_entity_poly.type
_entity_poly.pdbx_seq_one_letter_code
_entity_poly.pdbx_strand_id
1 'polypeptide(L)' 'PAVVTGADGGAIRVAFRTPQHAVAPCQSVVIYRGDELLGGARIVEALR' A
#
# COMPACT_ATOMS: atom_id res chain seq x y z
N PRO A 1 -5.82 1.84 8.91
CA PRO A 1 -4.80 2.93 8.84
C PRO A 1 -3.41 2.38 8.52
N ALA A 2 -2.61 3.11 7.76
CA ALA A 2 -1.28 2.69 7.35
C ALA A 2 -0.32 3.88 7.31
N VAL A 3 0.98 3.59 7.29
CA VAL A 3 2.04 4.54 6.96
C VAL A 3 2.53 4.21 5.56
N VAL A 4 2.66 5.23 4.70
CA VAL A 4 3.18 5.10 3.34
C VAL A 4 4.50 5.85 3.27
N THR A 5 5.55 5.18 2.79
CA THR A 5 6.86 5.80 2.55
C THR A 5 7.26 5.56 1.10
N GLY A 6 7.92 6.56 0.50
CA GLY A 6 8.57 6.38 -0.80
C GLY A 6 9.72 5.37 -0.71
N ALA A 7 9.94 4.64 -1.79
CA ALA A 7 11.10 3.78 -1.99
C ALA A 7 11.74 4.11 -3.35
N ASP A 8 12.93 3.56 -3.59
CA ASP A 8 13.62 3.77 -4.85
C ASP A 8 12.85 3.19 -6.04
N GLY A 9 13.12 3.72 -7.24
CA GLY A 9 12.53 3.21 -8.48
C GLY A 9 11.03 3.46 -8.64
N GLY A 10 10.46 4.43 -7.91
CA GLY A 10 9.03 4.76 -8.00
C GLY A 10 8.12 3.80 -7.25
N ALA A 11 8.69 2.92 -6.42
CA ALA A 11 7.94 2.07 -5.52
C ALA A 11 7.53 2.81 -4.25
N ILE A 12 6.56 2.24 -3.55
CA ILE A 12 6.14 2.68 -2.22
C ILE A 12 6.11 1.47 -1.28
N ARG A 13 6.38 1.72 0.00
CA ARG A 13 6.15 0.75 1.06
C ARG A 13 4.93 1.17 1.87
N VAL A 14 4.00 0.24 2.06
CA VAL A 14 2.79 0.46 2.86
C VAL A 14 2.86 -0.43 4.09
N ALA A 15 2.94 0.18 5.27
CA ALA A 15 2.94 -0.53 6.55
C ALA A 15 1.58 -0.35 7.23
N PHE A 16 0.78 -1.41 7.27
CA PHE A 16 -0.49 -1.39 7.99
C PHE A 16 -0.25 -1.34 9.51
N ARG A 17 -1.03 -0.53 10.22
CA ARG A 17 -0.95 -0.47 11.70
C ARG A 17 -1.45 -1.75 12.37
N THR A 18 -2.27 -2.51 11.65
CA THR A 18 -2.80 -3.81 12.06
C THR A 18 -2.55 -4.79 10.92
N PRO A 19 -2.07 -6.01 11.19
CA PRO A 19 -1.86 -7.01 10.15
C PRO A 19 -3.10 -7.20 9.29
N GLN A 20 -2.89 -7.33 7.99
CA GLN A 20 -3.97 -7.59 7.02
C GLN A 20 -3.81 -9.01 6.48
N HIS A 21 -4.94 -9.70 6.33
CA HIS A 21 -4.95 -11.04 5.76
C HIS A 21 -5.03 -10.99 4.24
N ALA A 22 -4.44 -11.98 3.59
CA ALA A 22 -4.59 -12.25 2.16
C ALA A 22 -4.27 -11.05 1.24
N VAL A 23 -3.32 -10.21 1.61
CA VAL A 23 -2.77 -9.18 0.71
C VAL A 23 -2.04 -9.90 -0.43
N ALA A 24 -2.59 -9.84 -1.64
CA ALA A 24 -2.11 -10.63 -2.76
C ALA A 24 -1.36 -9.76 -3.79
N PRO A 25 -0.22 -10.24 -4.32
CA PRO A 25 0.38 -9.67 -5.51
C PRO A 25 -0.62 -9.62 -6.68
N CYS A 26 -0.36 -8.72 -7.63
CA CYS A 26 -1.21 -8.43 -8.77
C CYS A 26 -2.57 -7.78 -8.43
N GLN A 27 -2.93 -7.59 -7.15
CA GLN A 27 -4.04 -6.71 -6.77
C GLN A 27 -3.58 -5.25 -6.71
N SER A 28 -4.52 -4.31 -6.62
CA SER A 28 -4.20 -2.88 -6.49
C SER A 28 -4.33 -2.44 -5.04
N VAL A 29 -3.41 -1.58 -4.59
CA VAL A 29 -3.56 -0.77 -3.38
C VAL A 29 -4.08 0.60 -3.76
N VAL A 30 -5.03 1.12 -2.99
CA VAL A 30 -5.59 2.47 -3.14
C VAL A 30 -5.36 3.24 -1.85
N ILE A 31 -4.89 4.48 -1.97
CA ILE A 31 -4.45 5.29 -0.84
C ILE A 31 -5.37 6.48 -0.69
N TYR A 32 -5.97 6.59 0.49
CA TYR A 32 -6.85 7.70 0.85
C TYR A 32 -6.28 8.51 2.02
N ARG A 33 -6.61 9.80 2.05
CA ARG A 33 -6.44 10.69 3.20
C ARG A 33 -7.81 11.29 3.56
N GLY A 34 -8.46 10.69 4.55
CA GLY A 34 -9.88 10.96 4.77
C GLY A 34 -10.66 10.58 3.52
N ASP A 35 -11.36 11.55 2.95
CA ASP A 35 -12.18 11.37 1.74
C ASP A 35 -11.41 11.67 0.43
N GLU A 36 -10.16 12.13 0.53
CA GLU A 36 -9.32 12.45 -0.62
C GLU A 36 -8.61 11.19 -1.16
N LEU A 37 -8.79 10.89 -2.45
CA LEU A 37 -8.03 9.86 -3.15
C LEU A 37 -6.66 10.40 -3.55
N LEU A 38 -5.59 9.85 -2.96
CA LEU A 38 -4.21 10.23 -3.27
C LEU A 38 -3.63 9.47 -4.46
N GLY A 39 -4.21 8.30 -4.78
CA GLY A 39 -3.79 7.46 -5.91
C GLY A 39 -3.77 5.98 -5.55
N GLY A 40 -3.03 5.21 -6.34
CA GLY A 40 -2.90 3.77 -6.15
C GLY A 40 -1.71 3.18 -6.88
N ALA A 41 -1.40 1.93 -6.57
CA ALA A 41 -0.32 1.18 -7.17
C ALA A 41 -0.69 -0.30 -7.29
N ARG A 42 0.07 -1.04 -8.10
CA ARG A 42 -0.03 -2.50 -8.13
C ARG A 42 0.77 -3.09 -6.97
N ILE A 43 0.18 -4.01 -6.24
CA ILE A 43 0.86 -4.78 -5.20
C ILE A 43 1.79 -5.78 -5.90
N VAL A 44 3.09 -5.62 -5.67
CA VAL A 44 4.13 -6.48 -6.25
C VAL A 44 4.62 -7.53 -5.26
N GLU A 45 4.55 -7.23 -3.96
CA GLU A 45 5.03 -8.09 -2.88
C GLU A 45 4.18 -7.86 -1.63
N ALA A 46 3.94 -8.94 -0.86
CA ALA A 46 3.34 -8.88 0.46
C ALA A 46 4.38 -9.35 1.49
N LEU A 47 4.72 -8.43 2.40
CA LEU A 47 5.71 -8.65 3.44
C LEU A 47 5.01 -9.20 4.70
N ARG A 48 5.70 -10.06 5.46
CA ARG A 48 5.22 -10.59 6.74
C ARG A 48 5.51 -9.63 7.90
#